data_AF-A0A928Z5B4-F1
#
_entry.id   AF-A0A928Z5B4-F1
#
_cell.length_a   1.000
_cell.length_b   1.000
_cell.length_c   1.000
_cell.angle_alpha   90.00
_cell.angle_beta   90.00
_cell.angle_gamma   90.00
#
_symmetry.space_group_name_H-M   'P 1'
#
loop_
_entity.id
_entity.type
_entity.pdbx_description
1 polymer ?
#
loop_
_entity_poly.entity_id
_entity_poly.type
_entity_poly.pdbx_seq_one_letter_code
_entity_poly.pdbx_strand_id
1 'polypeptide(L)'
;SPTERRALEVQDAISPEDQLNLEKTILAEFYRLDESEIDADVVLHDRDGKMRREFMAFEALVIQSLAQGRDLKNLEQQVAWGQGLCPWTLGLDTVKATALRNLGITEFLDPEKCWTKHDTQQVADRARAAKTQMKELLNYTVSDKVSDTQIVHELLDRLGVKVKHIHWSNKVEGYEGEKLRVYQLDRTRWQFLTELLQRRHPESTMGVDFKGSPLILINNQLNGGDPSEHLKPPETGTNAQVMEAASVDEWDTEDWFDTAVG
;
A
#
# COMPACT_ATOMS: atom_id res chain seq x y z
N SER A 1 23.79 -13.10 10.37
CA SER A 1 24.16 -11.90 9.58
C SER A 1 23.40 -11.83 8.25
N PRO A 2 23.29 -10.65 7.58
CA PRO A 2 22.55 -10.51 6.31
C PRO A 2 23.08 -11.39 5.15
N THR A 3 24.37 -11.73 5.19
CA THR A 3 25.04 -12.55 4.18
C THR A 3 24.74 -14.03 4.37
N GLU A 4 24.69 -14.51 5.62
CA GLU A 4 24.28 -15.89 5.96
C GLU A 4 22.82 -16.15 5.61
N ARG A 5 21.95 -15.14 5.78
CA ARG A 5 20.53 -15.22 5.39
C ARG A 5 20.35 -15.57 3.92
N ARG A 6 21.04 -14.86 3.02
CA ARG A 6 20.97 -15.15 1.57
C ARG A 6 21.51 -16.52 1.21
N ALA A 7 22.47 -17.03 1.98
CA ALA A 7 23.03 -18.37 1.77
C ALA A 7 22.04 -19.47 2.19
N LEU A 8 21.31 -19.26 3.30
CA LEU A 8 20.31 -20.20 3.80
C LEU A 8 19.00 -20.18 2.99
N GLU A 9 18.56 -19.02 2.50
CA GLU A 9 17.37 -18.90 1.63
C GLU A 9 17.52 -19.65 0.28
N VAL A 10 18.75 -19.98 -0.13
CA VAL A 10 19.07 -20.67 -1.40
C VAL A 10 19.26 -22.19 -1.21
N GLN A 11 19.26 -22.69 0.02
CA GLN A 11 19.50 -24.11 0.32
C GLN A 11 18.20 -24.93 0.20
N ASP A 12 18.19 -25.98 -0.62
CA ASP A 12 17.01 -26.85 -0.87
C ASP A 12 16.51 -27.61 0.38
N ALA A 13 17.36 -27.74 1.42
CA ALA A 13 17.00 -28.32 2.71
C ALA A 13 17.61 -27.47 3.84
N ILE A 14 16.76 -26.70 4.51
CA ILE A 14 17.13 -25.86 5.66
C ILE A 14 16.95 -26.70 6.93
N SER A 15 17.99 -26.79 7.76
CA SER A 15 17.91 -27.45 9.08
C SER A 15 16.87 -26.74 9.97
N PRO A 16 16.18 -27.44 10.90
CA PRO A 16 15.29 -26.78 11.86
C PRO A 16 15.96 -25.66 12.67
N GLU A 17 17.25 -25.82 12.98
CA GLU A 17 18.04 -24.79 13.68
C GLU A 17 18.26 -23.55 12.79
N ASP A 18 18.51 -23.75 11.50
CA ASP A 18 18.72 -22.69 10.53
C ASP A 18 17.42 -21.93 10.24
N GLN A 19 16.27 -22.62 10.23
CA GLN A 19 14.95 -21.99 10.13
C GLN A 19 14.69 -21.08 11.33
N LEU A 20 14.98 -21.57 12.54
CA LEU A 20 14.81 -20.80 13.76
C LEU A 20 15.74 -19.57 13.81
N ASN A 21 16.98 -19.71 13.35
CA ASN A 21 17.90 -18.59 13.23
C ASN A 21 17.42 -17.56 12.20
N LEU A 22 16.92 -18.02 11.05
CA LEU A 22 16.33 -17.14 10.03
C LEU A 22 15.16 -16.34 10.59
N GLU A 23 14.22 -16.99 11.27
CA GLU A 23 13.08 -16.33 11.90
C GLU A 23 13.51 -15.30 12.93
N LYS A 24 14.47 -15.63 13.80
CA LYS A 24 15.04 -14.70 14.78
C LYS A 24 15.65 -13.48 14.11
N THR A 25 16.46 -13.67 13.06
CA THR A 25 17.04 -12.55 12.32
C THR A 25 15.97 -11.68 11.66
N ILE A 26 14.90 -12.27 11.10
CA ILE A 26 13.79 -11.50 10.51
C ILE A 26 13.06 -10.68 11.58
N LEU A 27 12.83 -11.25 12.77
CA LEU A 27 12.20 -10.54 13.88
C LEU A 27 13.09 -9.42 14.40
N ALA A 28 14.38 -9.70 14.64
CA ALA A 28 15.37 -8.72 15.05
C ALA A 28 15.42 -7.52 14.08
N GLU A 29 15.48 -7.79 12.77
CA GLU A 29 15.47 -6.76 11.74
C GLU A 29 14.18 -5.92 11.76
N PHE A 30 13.02 -6.57 11.90
CA PHE A 30 11.74 -5.88 11.91
C PHE A 30 11.56 -5.02 13.16
N TYR A 31 11.82 -5.57 14.34
CA TYR A 31 11.61 -4.86 15.60
C TYR A 31 12.77 -3.92 15.96
N ARG A 32 13.85 -3.93 15.16
CA ARG A 32 15.12 -3.21 15.43
C ARG A 32 15.66 -3.55 16.82
N LEU A 33 15.66 -4.85 17.11
CA LEU A 33 16.19 -5.43 18.34
C LEU A 33 17.48 -6.19 18.01
N ASP A 34 18.34 -6.36 19.00
CA ASP A 34 19.49 -7.25 18.86
C ASP A 34 19.02 -8.72 18.90
N GLU A 35 19.75 -9.63 18.25
CA GLU A 35 19.38 -11.06 18.22
C GLU A 35 19.31 -11.68 19.63
N SER A 36 20.06 -11.13 20.59
CA SER A 36 20.02 -11.54 22.00
C SER A 36 18.77 -11.08 22.76
N GLU A 37 18.05 -10.08 22.24
CA GLU A 37 16.81 -9.56 22.83
C GLU A 37 15.56 -10.28 22.28
N ILE A 38 15.71 -11.14 21.27
CA ILE A 38 14.63 -11.97 20.75
C ILE A 38 14.40 -13.15 21.69
N ASP A 39 13.48 -12.96 22.62
CA ASP A 39 13.00 -13.99 23.52
C ASP A 39 11.69 -14.64 23.02
N ALA A 40 11.19 -15.62 23.79
CA ALA A 40 9.94 -16.32 23.49
C ALA A 40 8.72 -15.37 23.55
N ASP A 41 8.78 -14.31 24.35
CA ASP A 41 7.68 -13.36 24.51
C ASP A 41 7.53 -12.49 23.26
N VAL A 42 8.64 -12.06 22.64
CA VAL A 42 8.64 -11.36 21.35
C VAL A 42 8.04 -12.22 20.25
N VAL A 43 8.44 -13.49 20.17
CA VAL A 43 7.90 -14.45 19.18
C VAL A 43 6.40 -14.66 19.38
N LEU A 44 5.97 -14.87 20.64
CA LEU A 44 4.56 -15.06 20.97
C LEU A 44 3.73 -13.79 20.67
N HIS A 45 4.30 -12.62 20.90
CA HIS A 45 3.67 -11.34 20.62
C HIS A 45 3.53 -11.05 19.12
N ASP A 46 4.47 -11.52 18.29
CA ASP A 46 4.43 -11.36 16.83
C ASP A 46 3.18 -12.01 16.19
N ARG A 47 2.72 -13.11 16.81
CA ARG A 47 1.56 -13.90 16.35
C ARG A 47 1.67 -14.24 14.87
N ASP A 48 2.77 -14.87 14.48
CA ASP A 48 2.96 -15.38 13.13
C ASP A 48 2.90 -14.26 12.07
N GLY A 49 3.60 -13.16 12.35
CA GLY A 49 3.66 -11.96 11.51
C GLY A 49 2.37 -11.13 11.47
N LYS A 50 1.32 -11.51 12.22
CA LYS A 50 0.10 -10.70 12.30
C LYS A 50 0.39 -9.31 12.83
N MET A 51 1.16 -9.20 13.91
CA MET A 51 1.54 -7.90 14.47
C MET A 51 2.29 -7.06 13.42
N ARG A 52 3.25 -7.66 12.70
CA ARG A 52 4.05 -6.94 11.70
C ARG A 52 3.19 -6.38 10.57
N ARG A 53 2.23 -7.17 10.08
CA ARG A 53 1.26 -6.72 9.06
C ARG A 53 0.42 -5.54 9.56
N GLU A 54 -0.10 -5.64 10.78
CA GLU A 54 -0.87 -4.57 11.43
C GLU A 54 -0.02 -3.30 11.58
N PHE A 55 1.21 -3.44 12.08
CA PHE A 55 2.14 -2.33 12.26
C PHE A 55 2.55 -1.68 10.94
N MET A 56 2.83 -2.46 9.90
CA MET A 56 3.17 -1.92 8.58
C MET A 56 2.01 -1.11 7.97
N ALA A 57 0.76 -1.51 8.23
CA ALA A 57 -0.41 -0.76 7.83
C ALA A 57 -0.55 0.56 8.61
N PHE A 58 -0.28 0.54 9.92
CA PHE A 58 -0.20 1.74 10.75
C PHE A 58 0.91 2.69 10.27
N GLU A 59 2.10 2.18 10.02
CA GLU A 59 3.26 2.91 9.52
C GLU A 59 2.98 3.56 8.16
N ALA A 60 2.32 2.84 7.24
CA ALA A 60 1.89 3.39 5.95
C ALA A 60 0.83 4.50 6.08
N LEU A 61 -0.04 4.41 7.10
CA LEU A 61 -1.06 5.42 7.38
C LEU A 61 -0.46 6.68 7.99
N VAL A 62 0.52 6.54 8.90
CA VAL A 62 1.18 7.69 9.56
C VAL A 62 2.23 8.33 8.65
N ILE A 63 3.04 7.55 7.94
CA ILE A 63 4.15 8.03 7.10
C ILE A 63 3.87 7.64 5.64
N GLN A 64 3.30 8.57 4.88
CA GLN A 64 2.88 8.31 3.50
C GLN A 64 4.04 7.95 2.56
N SER A 65 5.22 8.56 2.76
CA SER A 65 6.39 8.30 1.92
C SER A 65 6.88 6.84 1.99
N LEU A 66 6.66 6.16 3.12
CA LEU A 66 7.02 4.75 3.26
C LEU A 66 6.10 3.84 2.45
N ALA A 67 4.81 4.15 2.40
CA ALA A 67 3.86 3.42 1.56
C ALA A 67 4.22 3.57 0.08
N GLN A 68 4.52 4.81 -0.35
CA GLN A 68 4.96 5.10 -1.72
C GLN A 68 6.27 4.40 -2.06
N GLY A 69 7.24 4.42 -1.15
CA GLY A 69 8.53 3.75 -1.34
C GLY A 69 8.40 2.23 -1.49
N ARG A 70 7.47 1.59 -0.75
CA ARG A 70 7.17 0.16 -0.92
C ARG A 70 6.52 -0.15 -2.25
N ASP A 71 5.51 0.62 -2.62
CA ASP A 71 4.82 0.45 -3.89
C ASP A 71 5.80 0.65 -5.06
N LEU A 72 6.68 1.65 -5.00
CA LEU A 72 7.74 1.88 -5.98
C LEU A 72 8.74 0.72 -6.02
N LYS A 73 9.23 0.24 -4.87
CA LYS A 73 10.16 -0.89 -4.83
C LYS A 73 9.55 -2.15 -5.44
N ASN A 74 8.27 -2.42 -5.18
CA ASN A 74 7.55 -3.54 -5.79
C ASN A 74 7.44 -3.39 -7.32
N LEU A 75 7.21 -2.16 -7.80
CA LEU A 75 7.21 -1.85 -9.23
C LEU A 75 8.59 -2.04 -9.85
N GLU A 76 9.65 -1.50 -9.25
CA GLU A 76 11.03 -1.65 -9.71
C GLU A 76 11.45 -3.11 -9.79
N GLN A 77 11.05 -3.94 -8.82
CA GLN A 77 11.30 -5.38 -8.83
C GLN A 77 10.60 -6.09 -10.00
N GLN A 78 9.37 -5.71 -10.33
CA GLN A 78 8.67 -6.28 -11.50
C GLN A 78 9.33 -5.85 -12.81
N VAL A 79 9.72 -4.59 -12.91
CA VAL A 79 10.45 -4.07 -14.08
C VAL A 79 11.77 -4.81 -14.25
N ALA A 80 12.52 -5.02 -13.16
CA ALA A 80 13.77 -5.77 -13.17
C ALA A 80 13.57 -7.25 -13.52
N TRP A 81 12.42 -7.85 -13.17
CA TRP A 81 12.07 -9.22 -13.56
C TRP A 81 11.84 -9.36 -15.07
N GLY A 82 11.48 -8.29 -15.77
CA GLY A 82 11.41 -8.24 -17.23
C GLY A 82 10.26 -9.02 -17.87
N GLN A 83 9.29 -9.49 -17.08
CA GLN A 83 8.11 -10.24 -17.55
C GLN A 83 6.85 -9.36 -17.71
N GLY A 84 7.03 -8.04 -17.73
CA GLY A 84 5.94 -7.06 -17.72
C GLY A 84 5.38 -6.79 -16.32
N LEU A 85 4.36 -5.93 -16.25
CA LEU A 85 3.70 -5.57 -15.00
C LEU A 85 2.53 -6.52 -14.73
N CYS A 86 2.61 -7.31 -13.67
CA CYS A 86 1.53 -8.18 -13.25
C CYS A 86 0.58 -7.42 -12.32
N PRO A 87 -0.74 -7.34 -12.64
CA PRO A 87 -1.68 -6.55 -11.84
C PRO A 87 -1.78 -6.96 -10.36
N TRP A 88 -1.65 -8.26 -10.06
CA TRP A 88 -1.77 -8.79 -8.69
C TRP A 88 -0.52 -8.62 -7.82
N THR A 89 0.62 -8.21 -8.40
CA THR A 89 1.87 -7.95 -7.66
C THR A 89 2.10 -6.46 -7.41
N LEU A 90 1.19 -5.59 -7.90
CA LEU A 90 1.26 -4.16 -7.62
C LEU A 90 1.10 -3.90 -6.12
N GLY A 91 2.01 -3.10 -5.57
CA GLY A 91 1.86 -2.59 -4.20
C GLY A 91 0.62 -1.71 -4.12
N LEU A 92 -0.20 -1.95 -3.10
CA LEU A 92 -1.43 -1.20 -2.83
C LEU A 92 -1.37 -0.45 -1.50
N ASP A 93 -0.18 -0.30 -0.91
CA ASP A 93 -0.04 0.25 0.43
C ASP A 93 -0.45 1.73 0.46
N THR A 94 -0.07 2.50 -0.55
CA THR A 94 -0.45 3.91 -0.70
C THR A 94 -1.96 4.06 -0.88
N VAL A 95 -2.57 3.20 -1.69
CA VAL A 95 -4.02 3.23 -1.95
C VAL A 95 -4.81 2.88 -0.70
N LYS A 96 -4.40 1.82 0.03
CA LYS A 96 -5.02 1.43 1.30
C LYS A 96 -4.92 2.53 2.36
N ALA A 97 -3.73 3.11 2.52
CA ALA A 97 -3.52 4.22 3.46
C ALA A 97 -4.41 5.43 3.10
N THR A 98 -4.47 5.78 1.82
CA THR A 98 -5.31 6.90 1.33
C THR A 98 -6.79 6.63 1.54
N ALA A 99 -7.27 5.39 1.29
CA ALA A 99 -8.65 5.01 1.55
C ALA A 99 -9.01 5.18 3.03
N LEU A 100 -8.14 4.74 3.95
CA LEU A 100 -8.35 4.90 5.40
C LEU A 100 -8.36 6.38 5.83
N ARG A 101 -7.51 7.23 5.24
CA ARG A 101 -7.55 8.69 5.48
C ARG A 101 -8.87 9.29 5.02
N ASN A 102 -9.33 8.94 3.82
CA ASN A 102 -10.58 9.45 3.25
C ASN A 102 -11.83 9.01 4.05
N LEU A 103 -11.78 7.83 4.66
CA LEU A 103 -12.82 7.39 5.59
C LEU A 103 -12.86 8.23 6.87
N GLY A 104 -11.77 8.91 7.25
CA GLY A 104 -11.66 9.69 8.47
C GLY A 104 -11.10 8.92 9.66
N ILE A 105 -10.47 7.75 9.45
CA ILE A 105 -9.93 6.93 10.55
C ILE A 105 -8.81 7.63 11.32
N THR A 106 -8.08 8.52 10.65
CA THR A 106 -6.99 9.30 11.27
C THR A 106 -7.47 10.20 12.40
N GLU A 107 -8.74 10.60 12.41
CA GLU A 107 -9.33 11.39 13.49
C GLU A 107 -9.42 10.64 14.82
N PHE A 108 -9.26 9.31 14.80
CA PHE A 108 -9.28 8.45 15.99
C PHE A 108 -7.86 8.05 16.44
N LEU A 109 -6.81 8.55 15.78
CA LEU A 109 -5.40 8.27 16.09
C LEU A 109 -4.81 9.28 17.07
N ASP A 110 -5.63 9.78 18.00
CA ASP A 110 -5.22 10.65 19.10
C ASP A 110 -5.44 9.91 20.43
N PRO A 111 -4.38 9.63 21.21
CA PRO A 111 -4.49 8.90 22.47
C PRO A 111 -5.31 9.63 23.53
N GLU A 112 -5.38 10.97 23.48
CA GLU A 112 -6.12 11.76 24.47
C GLU A 112 -7.58 11.99 24.06
N LYS A 113 -7.93 11.69 22.80
CA LYS A 113 -9.29 11.81 22.31
C LYS A 113 -10.17 10.70 22.87
N CYS A 114 -11.33 11.13 23.37
CA CYS A 114 -12.42 10.25 23.75
C CYS A 114 -13.55 10.35 22.72
N TRP A 115 -14.21 9.24 22.42
CA TRP A 115 -15.34 9.22 21.49
C TRP A 115 -16.45 8.27 21.96
N THR A 116 -17.62 8.45 21.35
CA THR A 116 -18.85 7.71 21.62
C THR A 116 -19.41 7.11 20.32
N LYS A 117 -20.59 6.49 20.41
CA LYS A 117 -21.28 5.92 19.23
C LYS A 117 -21.66 6.97 18.18
N HIS A 118 -21.82 8.23 18.57
CA HIS A 118 -22.26 9.30 17.67
C HIS A 118 -21.11 9.82 16.81
N ASP A 119 -19.91 9.85 17.36
CA ASP A 119 -18.70 10.28 16.65
C ASP A 119 -18.31 9.32 15.52
N THR A 120 -18.68 8.04 15.64
CA THR A 120 -18.34 7.01 14.65
C THR A 120 -19.28 6.98 13.43
N GLN A 121 -20.39 7.72 13.49
CA GLN A 121 -21.45 7.67 12.47
C GLN A 121 -20.92 8.07 11.09
N GLN A 122 -20.21 9.20 10.99
CA GLN A 122 -19.74 9.70 9.70
C GLN A 122 -18.77 8.73 9.01
N VAL A 123 -17.86 8.12 9.77
CA VAL A 123 -16.89 7.15 9.25
C VAL A 123 -17.59 5.86 8.84
N ALA A 124 -18.54 5.39 9.64
CA ALA A 124 -19.32 4.19 9.33
C ALA A 124 -20.18 4.38 8.07
N ASP A 125 -20.79 5.55 7.88
CA ASP A 125 -21.59 5.87 6.69
C ASP A 125 -20.73 5.91 5.42
N ARG A 126 -19.54 6.52 5.50
CA ARG A 126 -18.56 6.48 4.38
C ARG A 126 -18.12 5.04 4.09
N ALA A 127 -17.87 4.23 5.11
CA ALA A 127 -17.49 2.83 4.94
C ALA A 127 -18.63 1.99 4.32
N ARG A 128 -19.89 2.25 4.70
CA ARG A 128 -21.07 1.60 4.10
C ARG A 128 -21.30 2.03 2.65
N ALA A 129 -21.05 3.30 2.33
CA ALA A 129 -21.12 3.79 0.95
C ALA A 129 -20.04 3.16 0.05
N ALA A 130 -18.86 2.87 0.62
CA ALA A 130 -17.72 2.30 -0.09
C ALA A 130 -17.55 0.76 0.09
N LYS A 131 -18.64 0.02 0.35
CA LYS A 131 -18.61 -1.43 0.66
C LYS A 131 -17.74 -2.27 -0.28
N THR A 132 -17.90 -2.07 -1.58
CA THR A 132 -17.17 -2.85 -2.60
C THR A 132 -15.67 -2.58 -2.52
N GLN A 133 -15.30 -1.30 -2.45
CA GLN A 133 -13.90 -0.87 -2.35
C GLN A 133 -13.26 -1.35 -1.05
N MET A 134 -14.00 -1.34 0.07
CA MET A 134 -13.54 -1.88 1.35
C MET A 134 -13.22 -3.38 1.27
N LYS A 135 -14.05 -4.13 0.55
CA LYS A 135 -13.84 -5.57 0.35
C LYS A 135 -12.62 -5.82 -0.54
N GLU A 136 -12.47 -5.08 -1.63
CA GLU A 136 -11.37 -5.27 -2.59
C GLU A 136 -10.03 -4.81 -2.04
N LEU A 137 -9.96 -3.60 -1.47
CA LEU A 137 -8.70 -2.99 -1.03
C LEU A 137 -8.25 -3.50 0.34
N LEU A 138 -9.18 -3.58 1.29
CA LEU A 138 -8.84 -3.92 2.67
C LEU A 138 -9.17 -5.37 2.99
N ASN A 139 -9.88 -6.12 2.15
CA ASN A 139 -10.42 -7.43 2.51
C ASN A 139 -11.33 -7.34 3.74
N TYR A 140 -12.17 -6.30 3.80
CA TYR A 140 -13.15 -6.07 4.87
C TYR A 140 -14.58 -6.02 4.32
N THR A 141 -15.48 -6.81 4.89
CA THR A 141 -16.89 -6.81 4.50
C THR A 141 -17.70 -5.97 5.48
N VAL A 142 -18.17 -4.81 5.04
CA VAL A 142 -19.05 -3.94 5.84
C VAL A 142 -20.48 -4.46 5.73
N SER A 143 -21.05 -4.90 6.85
CA SER A 143 -22.44 -5.36 6.93
C SER A 143 -23.32 -4.28 7.57
N ASP A 144 -24.54 -4.11 7.06
CA ASP A 144 -25.51 -3.14 7.59
C ASP A 144 -26.02 -3.51 8.99
N LYS A 145 -25.82 -4.76 9.42
CA LYS A 145 -26.18 -5.23 10.75
C LYS A 145 -25.15 -4.87 11.82
N VAL A 146 -23.94 -4.48 11.40
CA VAL A 146 -22.83 -4.17 12.31
C VAL A 146 -22.93 -2.73 12.77
N SER A 147 -22.74 -2.51 14.08
CA SER A 147 -22.78 -1.17 14.66
C SER A 147 -21.65 -0.28 14.16
N ASP A 148 -21.90 1.01 14.09
CA ASP A 148 -20.97 2.04 13.61
C ASP A 148 -19.65 2.03 14.40
N THR A 149 -19.77 1.90 15.72
CA THR A 149 -18.64 1.76 16.62
C THR A 149 -17.81 0.51 16.33
N GLN A 150 -18.47 -0.62 16.05
CA GLN A 150 -17.76 -1.86 15.73
C GLN A 150 -17.01 -1.76 14.39
N ILE A 151 -17.60 -1.13 13.37
CA ILE A 151 -16.92 -0.87 12.09
C ILE A 151 -15.62 -0.09 12.33
N VAL A 152 -15.69 1.02 13.08
CA VAL A 152 -14.49 1.83 13.37
C VAL A 152 -13.47 1.05 14.19
N HIS A 153 -13.90 0.29 15.19
CA HIS A 153 -13.00 -0.52 16.02
C HIS A 153 -12.29 -1.60 15.21
N GLU A 154 -12.99 -2.28 14.30
CA GLU A 154 -12.39 -3.29 13.42
C GLU A 154 -11.38 -2.68 12.43
N LEU A 155 -11.62 -1.45 11.97
CA LEU A 155 -10.67 -0.72 11.13
C LEU A 155 -9.42 -0.30 11.91
N LEU A 156 -9.56 0.15 13.15
CA LEU A 156 -8.42 0.42 14.05
C LEU A 156 -7.66 -0.87 14.40
N ASP A 157 -8.37 -1.98 14.61
CA ASP A 157 -7.78 -3.28 14.95
C ASP A 157 -6.80 -3.75 13.87
N ARG A 158 -7.13 -3.50 12.60
CA ARG A 158 -6.29 -3.83 11.44
C ARG A 158 -5.02 -3.01 11.34
N LEU A 159 -4.97 -1.86 12.00
CA LEU A 159 -3.77 -1.05 12.21
C LEU A 159 -3.01 -1.49 13.47
N GLY A 160 -3.47 -2.53 14.16
CA GLY A 160 -2.92 -2.96 15.44
C GLY A 160 -3.23 -2.02 16.60
N VAL A 161 -4.07 -1.02 16.36
CA VAL A 161 -4.51 -0.02 17.33
C VAL A 161 -5.70 -0.59 18.09
N LYS A 162 -5.53 -0.79 19.40
CA LYS A 162 -6.60 -1.34 20.26
C LYS A 162 -7.36 -0.22 20.94
N VAL A 163 -8.66 -0.43 21.13
CA VAL A 163 -9.56 0.51 21.79
C VAL A 163 -9.99 -0.09 23.13
N LYS A 164 -10.08 0.75 24.16
CA LYS A 164 -10.60 0.41 25.48
C LYS A 164 -11.81 1.27 25.81
N HIS A 165 -12.78 0.65 26.48
CA HIS A 165 -13.85 1.38 27.15
C HIS A 165 -13.32 1.95 28.46
N ILE A 166 -13.47 3.26 28.67
CA ILE A 166 -12.97 3.92 29.87
C ILE A 166 -14.08 4.00 30.92
N HIS A 167 -15.19 4.63 30.58
CA HIS A 167 -16.31 4.81 31.50
C HIS A 167 -17.62 5.06 30.75
N TRP A 168 -18.71 5.03 31.53
CA TRP A 168 -20.00 5.52 31.08
C TRP A 168 -20.10 7.02 31.37
N SER A 169 -20.67 7.79 30.45
CA SER A 169 -20.93 9.23 30.64
C SER A 169 -22.38 9.53 30.28
N ASN A 170 -23.00 10.43 31.04
CA ASN A 170 -24.31 11.01 30.76
C ASN A 170 -24.25 12.53 30.50
N LYS A 171 -23.03 13.08 30.40
CA LYS A 171 -22.73 14.51 30.21
C LYS A 171 -21.98 14.75 28.90
N VAL A 172 -22.25 13.92 27.89
CA VAL A 172 -21.67 14.13 26.57
C VAL A 172 -22.40 15.28 25.91
N GLU A 173 -21.64 16.24 25.39
CA GLU A 173 -22.18 17.43 24.73
C GLU A 173 -23.11 17.02 23.57
N GLY A 174 -24.32 17.58 23.52
CA GLY A 174 -25.34 17.24 22.52
C GLY A 174 -26.22 16.03 22.84
N TYR A 175 -25.85 15.20 23.84
CA TYR A 175 -26.60 14.00 24.24
C TYR A 175 -26.73 13.88 25.77
N GLU A 176 -26.89 15.02 26.44
CA GLU A 176 -27.04 15.06 27.90
C GLU A 176 -28.25 14.25 28.36
N GLY A 177 -28.03 13.39 29.36
CA GLY A 177 -29.07 12.51 29.91
C GLY A 177 -29.10 11.09 29.34
N GLU A 178 -28.47 10.83 28.18
CA GLU A 178 -28.30 9.45 27.70
C GLU A 178 -27.05 8.80 28.31
N LYS A 179 -27.18 7.56 28.78
CA LYS A 179 -26.04 6.78 29.28
C LYS A 179 -25.21 6.23 28.11
N LEU A 180 -24.13 6.93 27.76
CA LEU A 180 -23.25 6.58 26.64
C LEU A 180 -21.97 5.91 27.12
N ARG A 181 -21.45 4.99 26.31
CA ARG A 181 -20.11 4.40 26.49
C ARG A 181 -19.08 5.35 25.88
N VAL A 182 -18.04 5.66 26.65
CA VAL A 182 -16.90 6.45 26.19
C VAL A 182 -15.73 5.52 25.93
N TYR A 183 -15.16 5.64 24.74
CA TYR A 183 -14.04 4.85 24.25
C TYR A 183 -12.81 5.74 24.08
N GLN A 184 -11.64 5.13 24.25
CA GLN A 184 -10.33 5.75 24.05
C GLN A 184 -9.36 4.70 23.53
N LEU A 185 -8.27 5.14 22.90
CA LEU A 185 -7.17 4.26 22.55
C LEU A 185 -6.54 3.58 23.77
N ASP A 186 -6.13 2.33 23.61
CA ASP A 186 -5.32 1.65 24.62
C ASP A 186 -3.93 2.27 24.69
N ARG A 187 -3.68 3.04 25.75
CA ARG A 187 -2.42 3.76 25.96
C ARG A 187 -1.19 2.86 25.90
N THR A 188 -1.24 1.66 26.47
CA THR A 188 -0.09 0.74 26.46
C THR A 188 0.21 0.27 25.04
N ARG A 189 -0.83 -0.10 24.28
CA ARG A 189 -0.67 -0.52 22.89
C ARG A 189 -0.19 0.65 22.02
N TRP A 190 -0.75 1.83 22.23
CA TRP A 190 -0.38 3.04 21.51
C TRP A 190 1.09 3.39 21.73
N GLN A 191 1.54 3.43 23.00
CA GLN A 191 2.94 3.67 23.36
C GLN A 191 3.87 2.72 22.63
N PHE A 192 3.58 1.42 22.69
CA PHE A 192 4.35 0.40 22.00
C PHE A 192 4.44 0.62 20.48
N LEU A 193 3.33 0.96 19.81
CA LEU A 193 3.32 1.27 18.37
C LEU A 193 4.16 2.51 18.07
N THR A 194 4.04 3.56 18.88
CA THR A 194 4.79 4.81 18.69
C THR A 194 6.28 4.63 18.95
N GLU A 195 6.67 3.86 19.96
CA GLU A 195 8.07 3.53 20.25
C GLU A 195 8.68 2.69 19.14
N LEU A 196 7.94 1.72 18.60
CA LEU A 196 8.41 0.94 17.46
C LEU A 196 8.55 1.80 16.20
N LEU A 197 7.62 2.72 15.97
CA LEU A 197 7.71 3.68 14.87
C LEU A 197 8.96 4.57 14.99
N GLN A 198 9.22 5.12 16.18
CA GLN A 198 10.41 5.93 16.46
C GLN A 198 11.70 5.13 16.29
N ARG A 199 11.75 3.87 16.77
CA ARG A 199 12.91 2.99 16.59
C ARG A 199 13.20 2.70 15.12
N ARG A 200 12.16 2.48 14.31
CA ARG A 200 12.31 2.17 12.88
C ARG A 200 12.57 3.40 12.02
N HIS A 201 12.03 4.54 12.43
CA HIS A 201 12.04 5.79 11.66
C HIS A 201 12.33 6.99 12.59
N PRO A 202 13.56 7.14 13.09
CA PRO A 202 13.90 8.18 14.05
C PRO A 202 13.78 9.61 13.48
N GLU A 203 13.90 9.76 12.17
CA GLU A 203 13.76 11.05 11.48
C GLU A 203 12.30 11.45 11.20
N SER A 204 11.36 10.53 11.42
CA SER A 204 9.94 10.80 11.15
C SER A 204 9.26 11.44 12.35
N THR A 205 8.83 12.69 12.19
CA THR A 205 7.89 13.31 13.12
C THR A 205 6.50 12.73 12.84
N MET A 206 5.78 12.27 13.87
CA MET A 206 4.37 11.87 13.71
C MET A 206 3.57 13.09 13.23
N GLY A 207 3.24 13.10 11.94
CA GLY A 207 2.41 14.10 11.31
C GLY A 207 1.56 13.41 10.27
N VAL A 208 0.27 13.22 10.58
CA VAL A 208 -0.69 12.80 9.57
C VAL A 208 -0.85 13.98 8.61
N ASP A 209 -0.16 13.94 7.47
CA ASP A 209 -0.32 14.98 6.46
C ASP A 209 -1.70 14.83 5.80
N PHE A 210 -2.59 15.79 6.07
CA PHE A 210 -3.98 15.77 5.64
C PHE A 210 -4.17 16.18 4.17
N LYS A 211 -3.11 16.61 3.46
CA LYS A 211 -3.21 17.11 2.08
C LYS A 211 -2.89 16.03 1.05
N GLY A 212 -3.76 15.03 0.95
CA GLY A 212 -3.79 14.14 -0.21
C GLY A 212 -4.36 14.89 -1.43
N SER A 213 -3.58 15.04 -2.49
CA SER A 213 -4.10 15.47 -3.80
C SER A 213 -5.15 14.46 -4.28
N PRO A 214 -6.27 14.90 -4.89
CA PRO A 214 -7.33 14.00 -5.30
C PRO A 214 -6.80 13.02 -6.35
N LEU A 215 -7.08 11.73 -6.14
CA LEU A 215 -6.86 10.70 -7.14
C LEU A 215 -7.76 11.01 -8.34
N ILE A 216 -7.15 11.34 -9.48
CA ILE A 216 -7.85 11.32 -10.76
C ILE A 216 -8.12 9.85 -11.07
N LEU A 217 -9.31 9.36 -10.70
CA LEU A 217 -9.85 8.13 -11.26
C LEU A 217 -10.14 8.41 -12.74
N ILE A 218 -9.12 8.19 -13.59
CA ILE A 218 -9.31 8.19 -15.03
C ILE A 218 -10.20 6.99 -15.34
N ASN A 219 -11.37 7.32 -15.86
CA ASN A 219 -12.43 6.43 -16.28
C ASN A 219 -11.97 5.60 -17.49
N ASN A 220 -11.14 4.57 -17.29
CA ASN A 220 -10.81 3.59 -18.31
C ASN A 220 -11.86 2.48 -18.34
N GLN A 221 -13.09 2.86 -18.67
CA GLN A 221 -14.06 1.96 -19.30
C GLN A 221 -14.31 2.46 -20.72
N LEU A 222 -13.34 2.25 -21.60
CA LEU A 222 -13.58 2.19 -23.05
C LEU A 222 -12.44 1.38 -23.67
N ASN A 223 -12.82 0.30 -24.35
CA ASN A 223 -12.01 -0.59 -25.18
C ASN A 223 -11.24 -1.71 -24.45
N GLY A 224 -12.01 -2.65 -23.88
CA GLY A 224 -11.57 -4.05 -23.88
C GLY A 224 -11.78 -4.62 -25.29
N GLY A 225 -10.69 -4.83 -26.01
CA GLY A 225 -10.66 -5.51 -27.31
C GLY A 225 -9.33 -6.25 -27.45
N ASP A 226 -9.38 -7.49 -27.96
CA ASP A 226 -8.25 -8.39 -28.16
C ASP A 226 -7.06 -7.73 -28.90
N PRO A 227 -5.81 -8.17 -28.64
CA PRO A 227 -4.64 -7.66 -29.32
C PRO A 227 -4.51 -8.32 -30.71
N SER A 228 -5.03 -7.67 -31.74
CA SER A 228 -4.63 -7.95 -33.12
C SER A 228 -4.35 -6.65 -33.84
N GLU A 229 -3.07 -6.31 -34.01
CA GLU A 229 -2.44 -5.97 -35.29
C GLU A 229 -1.04 -5.39 -35.09
N HIS A 230 -0.16 -5.73 -36.03
CA HIS A 230 1.28 -5.51 -36.01
C HIS A 230 1.69 -4.04 -35.79
N LEU A 231 2.48 -3.80 -34.73
CA LEU A 231 3.30 -2.60 -34.59
C LEU A 231 4.43 -2.64 -35.64
N LYS A 232 4.31 -1.84 -36.70
CA LYS A 232 5.47 -1.38 -37.47
C LYS A 232 6.26 -0.38 -36.61
N PRO A 233 7.60 -0.45 -36.55
CA PRO A 233 8.39 0.52 -35.79
C PRO A 233 8.34 1.90 -36.46
N PRO A 234 8.42 2.99 -35.66
CA PRO A 234 8.35 4.36 -36.16
C PRO A 234 9.65 4.78 -36.87
N GLU A 235 9.50 5.34 -38.06
CA GLU A 235 10.58 5.93 -38.85
C GLU A 235 11.13 7.19 -38.16
N THR A 236 12.43 7.19 -37.90
CA THR A 236 13.19 8.32 -37.37
C THR A 236 13.25 9.45 -38.39
N GLY A 237 12.69 10.60 -38.02
CA GLY A 237 12.87 11.84 -38.77
C GLY A 237 14.29 12.38 -38.65
N THR A 238 14.85 12.87 -39.75
CA THR A 238 15.95 13.85 -39.75
C THR A 238 15.72 14.84 -40.89
N ASN A 239 15.12 15.98 -40.56
CA ASN A 239 15.18 17.17 -41.40
C ASN A 239 16.46 17.92 -41.04
N ALA A 240 17.46 17.89 -41.91
CA ALA A 240 18.54 18.85 -41.90
C ALA A 240 19.05 19.12 -43.32
N GLN A 241 18.87 20.38 -43.72
CA GLN A 241 19.71 21.17 -44.62
C GLN A 241 19.47 21.12 -46.13
N VAL A 242 19.23 22.35 -46.62
CA VAL A 242 19.07 22.83 -47.99
C VAL A 242 20.42 23.42 -48.45
N MET A 243 20.65 23.40 -49.78
CA MET A 243 21.79 23.92 -50.56
C MET A 243 22.98 22.94 -50.60
N GLU A 244 23.57 22.58 -51.74
CA GLU A 244 23.87 23.36 -52.95
C GLU A 244 24.34 22.42 -54.10
N ALA A 245 24.27 22.94 -55.33
CA ALA A 245 25.02 22.54 -56.54
C ALA A 245 24.57 21.33 -57.39
N ALA A 246 23.78 21.66 -58.41
CA ALA A 246 23.98 21.36 -59.85
C ALA A 246 24.92 20.21 -60.26
N SER A 247 24.36 19.26 -61.02
CA SER A 247 24.94 18.82 -62.31
C SER A 247 23.89 18.08 -63.12
N VAL A 248 23.63 18.59 -64.31
CA VAL A 248 22.90 17.94 -65.41
C VAL A 248 23.89 17.04 -66.15
N ASP A 249 23.45 15.83 -66.54
CA ASP A 249 23.91 15.00 -67.67
C ASP A 249 23.02 13.74 -67.62
N GLU A 250 21.95 13.55 -68.39
CA GLU A 250 21.80 13.35 -69.85
C GLU A 250 22.26 11.96 -70.33
N TRP A 251 21.35 11.25 -71.04
CA TRP A 251 21.46 9.98 -71.80
C TRP A 251 21.53 8.68 -70.95
N ASP A 252 20.76 7.60 -71.17
CA ASP A 252 20.21 7.03 -72.40
C ASP A 252 18.87 6.31 -72.20
N THR A 253 18.01 6.50 -73.20
CA THR A 253 16.89 5.65 -73.62
C THR A 253 17.39 4.38 -74.32
N GLU A 254 16.80 3.22 -74.05
CA GLU A 254 16.16 2.36 -75.07
C GLU A 254 15.67 1.01 -74.53
N ASP A 255 14.52 0.63 -75.07
CA ASP A 255 14.04 -0.72 -75.38
C ASP A 255 13.95 -1.80 -74.30
N TRP A 256 12.70 -2.15 -73.97
CA TRP A 256 12.15 -3.46 -74.36
C TRP A 256 10.61 -3.45 -74.20
N PHE A 257 9.90 -3.27 -75.31
CA PHE A 257 8.48 -3.63 -75.46
C PHE A 257 8.37 -5.03 -76.10
N ASP A 258 7.24 -5.68 -75.80
CA ASP A 258 6.64 -6.85 -76.44
C ASP A 258 7.24 -8.24 -76.18
N THR A 259 6.41 -9.14 -75.62
CA THR A 259 5.52 -9.97 -76.46
C THR A 259 4.50 -10.70 -75.59
N ALA A 260 3.22 -10.38 -75.80
CA ALA A 260 2.10 -11.25 -75.46
C ALA A 260 1.74 -12.08 -76.69
N VAL A 261 1.76 -13.42 -76.62
CA VAL A 261 0.87 -14.34 -77.38
C VAL A 261 0.88 -15.71 -76.69
N GLY A 262 -0.30 -16.29 -76.47
CA GLY A 262 -0.48 -17.75 -76.43
C GLY A 262 -1.08 -18.31 -75.16
#